data_AF-A0A843IY33-F1
#
_entry.id   AF-A0A843IY33-F1
#
_cell.length_a   1.000
_cell.length_b   1.000
_cell.length_c   1.000
_cell.angle_alpha   90.00
_cell.angle_beta   90.00
_cell.angle_gamma   90.00
#
_symmetry.space_group_name_H-M   'P 1'
#
loop_
_entity.id
_entity.type
_entity.pdbx_description
1 polymer ?
#
loop_
_entity_poly.entity_id
_entity_poly.type
_entity_poly.pdbx_seq_one_letter_code
_entity_poly.pdbx_strand_id
1 'polypeptide(L)'
;VKKLIEERWGECLSFIGQRKYESLARLKSPRVWRNYKVKIQLSAAPIQHWTALHVFLYLFREKAPYNVLYERRIDRIGCFMCPSSDHATFEIIKRDYPDLWAMWQEKLGHWMEKNNLPEEWRTNALWRQRGGEDDTSSYT
;
A
#
# COMPACT_ATOMS: atom_id res chain seq x y z
N VAL A 1 -6.36 8.57 -17.84
CA VAL A 1 -4.96 9.04 -17.67
C VAL A 1 -4.14 8.90 -18.94
N LYS A 2 -4.03 7.73 -19.59
CA LYS A 2 -3.28 7.57 -20.85
C LYS A 2 -3.64 8.62 -21.92
N LYS A 3 -4.92 8.68 -22.33
CA LYS A 3 -5.41 9.63 -23.34
C LYS A 3 -5.07 11.09 -23.01
N LEU A 4 -5.23 11.47 -21.74
CA LEU A 4 -4.89 12.81 -21.26
C LEU A 4 -3.40 13.12 -21.43
N ILE A 5 -2.51 12.18 -21.08
CA ILE A 5 -1.06 12.38 -21.22
C ILE A 5 -0.69 12.54 -22.69
N GLU A 6 -1.23 11.66 -23.52
CA GLU A 6 -0.95 11.60 -24.95
C GLU A 6 -1.37 12.89 -25.68
N GLU A 7 -2.57 13.40 -25.39
CA GLU A 7 -3.09 14.62 -26.02
C GLU A 7 -2.37 15.91 -25.57
N ARG A 8 -1.86 15.95 -24.34
CA ARG A 8 -1.28 17.18 -23.76
C ARG A 8 0.23 17.24 -23.87
N TRP A 9 0.93 16.11 -23.71
CA TRP A 9 2.39 16.05 -23.62
C TRP A 9 3.02 14.95 -24.49
N GLY A 10 2.22 14.07 -25.10
CA GLY A 10 2.69 12.89 -25.84
C GLY A 10 3.15 11.76 -24.90
N GLU A 11 4.11 12.05 -24.03
CA GLU A 11 4.58 11.15 -22.98
C GLU A 11 4.78 11.88 -21.64
N CYS A 12 4.99 11.12 -20.56
CA CYS A 12 5.35 11.70 -19.27
C CYS A 12 6.47 10.95 -18.56
N LEU A 13 7.24 11.68 -17.77
CA LEU A 13 8.17 11.15 -16.78
C LEU A 13 7.52 11.24 -15.39
N SER A 14 7.48 10.12 -14.67
CA SER A 14 6.93 10.02 -13.32
C SER A 14 8.03 9.64 -12.33
N PHE A 15 8.29 10.51 -11.35
CA PHE A 15 9.17 10.19 -10.22
C PHE A 15 8.36 9.49 -9.14
N ILE A 16 8.81 8.31 -8.71
CA ILE A 16 8.13 7.50 -7.71
C ILE A 16 9.05 7.17 -6.54
N GLY A 17 8.48 7.16 -5.33
CA GLY A 17 9.19 6.85 -4.09
C GLY A 17 9.44 5.36 -3.85
N GLN A 18 9.38 4.53 -4.88
CA GLN A 18 9.58 3.09 -4.77
C GLN A 18 11.01 2.77 -4.33
N ARG A 19 11.15 1.77 -3.45
CA ARG A 19 12.44 1.26 -2.97
C ARG A 19 12.51 -0.25 -3.16
N LYS A 20 13.70 -0.75 -3.52
CA LYS A 20 13.93 -2.17 -3.81
C LYS A 20 13.71 -3.09 -2.60
N TYR A 21 13.84 -2.54 -1.39
CA TYR A 21 13.73 -3.28 -0.12
C TYR A 21 12.29 -3.41 0.40
N GLU A 22 11.29 -2.91 -0.34
CA GLU A 22 9.90 -2.93 0.13
C GLU A 22 9.17 -4.24 -0.16
N SER A 23 9.60 -4.99 -1.19
CA SER A 23 9.10 -6.32 -1.55
C SER A 23 10.06 -7.02 -2.52
N LEU A 24 9.91 -8.34 -2.69
CA LEU A 24 10.69 -9.13 -3.66
C LEU A 24 10.45 -8.69 -5.12
N ALA A 25 9.23 -8.29 -5.46
CA ALA A 25 8.93 -7.77 -6.80
C ALA A 25 9.68 -6.45 -7.06
N ARG A 26 9.68 -5.54 -6.08
CA ARG A 26 10.41 -4.26 -6.17
C ARG A 26 11.92 -4.47 -6.18
N LEU A 27 12.43 -5.52 -5.55
CA LEU A 27 13.86 -5.87 -5.60
C LEU A 27 14.36 -6.07 -7.03
N LYS A 28 13.53 -6.70 -7.88
CA LYS A 28 13.84 -7.00 -9.28
C LYS A 28 13.64 -5.82 -10.23
N SER A 29 12.92 -4.78 -9.79
CA SER A 29 12.61 -3.63 -10.65
C SER A 29 13.84 -2.73 -10.90
N PRO A 30 14.06 -2.28 -12.15
CA PRO A 30 15.14 -1.33 -12.47
C PRO A 30 14.82 0.07 -11.92
N ARG A 31 15.82 0.95 -11.87
CA ARG A 31 15.63 2.34 -11.39
C ARG A 31 14.79 3.20 -12.33
N VAL A 32 14.82 2.90 -13.62
CA VAL A 32 14.05 3.59 -14.66
C VAL A 32 13.44 2.52 -15.57
N TRP A 33 12.15 2.62 -15.84
CA TRP A 33 11.44 1.67 -16.72
C TRP A 33 10.26 2.31 -17.40
N ARG A 34 9.87 1.76 -18.55
CA ARG A 34 8.59 2.10 -19.18
C ARG A 34 7.48 1.32 -18.49
N ASN A 35 6.42 2.02 -18.10
CA ASN A 35 5.29 1.39 -17.42
C ASN A 35 4.54 0.47 -18.40
N TYR A 36 4.41 -0.82 -18.07
CA TYR A 36 3.77 -1.83 -18.93
C TYR A 36 2.28 -1.55 -19.20
N LYS A 37 1.55 -1.03 -18.19
CA LYS A 37 0.13 -0.66 -18.26
C LYS A 37 -0.05 0.67 -18.99
N VAL A 38 0.80 1.65 -18.71
CA VAL A 38 0.76 2.99 -19.31
C VAL A 38 2.01 3.21 -20.14
N LYS A 39 2.05 2.66 -21.36
CA LYS A 39 3.26 2.61 -22.21
C LYS A 39 3.86 3.98 -22.58
N ILE A 40 3.09 5.06 -22.45
CA ILE A 40 3.55 6.45 -22.68
C ILE A 40 4.12 7.10 -21.41
N GLN A 41 4.20 6.36 -20.30
CA GLN A 41 4.79 6.81 -19.03
C GLN A 41 6.15 6.15 -18.82
N LEU A 42 7.19 6.97 -18.69
CA LEU A 42 8.48 6.57 -18.15
C LEU A 42 8.46 6.76 -16.63
N SER A 43 8.79 5.73 -15.87
CA SER A 43 8.88 5.78 -14.41
C SER A 43 10.35 5.84 -13.99
N ALA A 44 10.66 6.67 -13.00
CA ALA A 44 11.97 6.76 -12.36
C ALA A 44 11.83 6.67 -10.85
N ALA A 45 12.65 5.83 -10.20
CA ALA A 45 12.72 5.66 -8.76
C ALA A 45 14.09 6.16 -8.23
N PRO A 46 14.24 7.47 -7.94
CA PRO A 46 15.53 8.05 -7.54
C PRO A 46 16.09 7.39 -6.28
N ILE A 47 15.22 7.06 -5.33
CA ILE A 47 15.56 6.46 -4.03
C ILE A 47 15.48 4.92 -4.03
N GLN A 48 15.51 4.26 -5.20
CA GLN A 48 15.37 2.80 -5.31
C GLN A 48 16.31 2.02 -4.37
N HIS A 49 17.49 2.55 -4.05
CA HIS A 49 18.48 1.92 -3.18
C HIS A 49 18.48 2.42 -1.73
N TRP A 50 17.52 3.25 -1.35
CA TRP A 50 17.40 3.74 0.01
C TRP A 50 16.65 2.73 0.88
N THR A 51 17.11 2.56 2.12
CA THR A 51 16.39 1.79 3.14
C THR A 51 15.36 2.70 3.84
N ALA A 52 14.53 2.16 4.73
CA ALA A 52 13.65 3.01 5.55
C ALA A 52 14.47 3.96 6.43
N LEU A 53 15.59 3.47 6.98
CA LEU A 53 16.50 4.27 7.79
C LEU A 53 17.05 5.47 7.02
N HIS A 54 17.52 5.28 5.77
CA HIS A 54 18.00 6.38 4.95
C HIS A 54 16.93 7.47 4.73
N VAL A 55 15.68 7.05 4.49
CA VAL A 55 14.56 7.99 4.30
C VAL A 55 14.31 8.79 5.59
N PHE A 56 14.20 8.13 6.74
CA PHE A 56 13.93 8.84 8.00
C PHE A 56 15.07 9.76 8.43
N LEU A 57 16.33 9.33 8.29
CA LEU A 57 17.48 10.19 8.57
C LEU A 57 17.47 11.45 7.69
N TYR A 58 17.12 11.31 6.42
CA TYR A 58 16.98 12.44 5.52
C TYR A 58 15.82 13.36 5.94
N LEU A 59 14.64 12.81 6.24
CA LEU A 59 13.50 13.61 6.71
C LEU A 59 13.85 14.41 7.98
N PHE A 60 14.52 13.78 8.94
CA PHE A 60 14.95 14.46 10.18
C PHE A 60 15.99 15.55 9.91
N ARG A 61 16.98 15.28 9.04
CA ARG A 61 17.99 16.26 8.64
C ARG A 61 17.37 17.48 7.98
N GLU A 62 16.45 17.26 7.05
CA GLU A 62 15.75 18.33 6.32
C GLU A 62 14.61 18.97 7.13
N LYS A 63 14.32 18.46 8.34
CA LYS A 63 13.15 18.85 9.15
C LYS A 63 11.84 18.77 8.35
N ALA A 64 11.74 17.80 7.46
CA ALA A 64 10.57 17.58 6.63
C ALA A 64 9.43 16.94 7.45
N PRO A 65 8.17 17.33 7.22
CA PRO A 65 7.05 16.69 7.88
C PRO A 65 6.90 15.25 7.41
N TYR A 66 6.49 14.38 8.33
CA TYR A 66 6.11 12.99 8.04
C TYR A 66 4.79 12.66 8.74
N ASN A 67 4.16 11.56 8.34
CA ASN A 67 2.87 11.19 8.87
C ASN A 67 2.98 10.74 10.35
N VAL A 68 2.21 11.36 11.24
CA VAL A 68 2.18 11.07 12.68
C VAL A 68 1.86 9.60 13.00
N LEU A 69 1.21 8.87 12.10
CA LEU A 69 0.90 7.45 12.30
C LEU A 69 2.18 6.58 12.42
N TYR A 70 3.32 7.01 11.85
CA TYR A 70 4.60 6.33 12.05
C TYR A 70 5.03 6.33 13.53
N GLU A 71 4.77 7.41 14.27
CA GLU A 71 5.03 7.49 15.71
C GLU A 71 4.05 6.63 16.53
N ARG A 72 2.89 6.34 15.94
CA ARG A 72 1.85 5.50 16.53
C ARG A 72 2.00 4.03 16.15
N ARG A 73 3.20 3.63 15.70
CA ARG A 73 3.60 2.25 15.37
C ARG A 73 2.89 1.67 14.14
N ILE A 74 2.39 2.52 13.25
CA ILE A 74 1.88 2.10 11.94
C ILE A 74 2.96 2.38 10.91
N ASP A 75 3.70 1.33 10.53
CA ASP A 75 4.89 1.41 9.68
C ASP A 75 4.58 1.40 8.17
N ARG A 76 3.38 0.95 7.78
CA ARG A 76 2.87 1.02 6.41
C ARG A 76 1.51 1.68 6.35
N ILE A 77 1.50 2.88 5.80
CA ILE A 77 0.31 3.72 5.68
C ILE A 77 -0.27 3.51 4.28
N GLY A 78 -1.55 3.16 4.23
CA GLY A 78 -2.28 2.90 3.01
C GLY A 78 -3.79 2.93 3.26
N CYS A 79 -4.51 1.96 2.71
CA CYS A 79 -5.93 1.81 2.97
C CYS A 79 -6.20 1.51 4.45
N PHE A 80 -7.27 2.07 5.00
CA PHE A 80 -7.80 1.62 6.28
C PHE A 80 -8.28 0.16 6.14
N MET A 81 -7.89 -0.69 7.08
CA MET A 81 -8.14 -2.14 7.06
C MET A 81 -7.60 -2.84 5.79
N CYS A 82 -6.35 -2.54 5.42
CA CYS A 82 -5.69 -3.19 4.30
C CYS A 82 -5.56 -4.71 4.53
N PRO A 83 -6.05 -5.57 3.61
CA PRO A 83 -5.91 -7.02 3.72
C PRO A 83 -4.46 -7.49 3.87
N SER A 84 -3.52 -6.76 3.27
CA SER A 84 -2.08 -7.07 3.29
C SER A 84 -1.36 -6.56 4.55
N SER A 85 -2.05 -5.90 5.49
CA SER A 85 -1.45 -5.48 6.77
C SER A 85 -1.24 -6.65 7.72
N ASP A 86 -0.25 -6.52 8.59
CA ASP A 86 0.02 -7.48 9.66
C ASP A 86 -1.08 -7.44 10.72
N HIS A 87 -1.36 -8.59 11.35
CA HIS A 87 -2.32 -8.67 12.46
C HIS A 87 -1.99 -7.72 13.61
N ALA A 88 -0.70 -7.50 13.89
CA ALA A 88 -0.26 -6.54 14.91
C ALA A 88 -0.74 -5.10 14.62
N THR A 89 -0.83 -4.72 13.34
CA THR A 89 -1.38 -3.41 12.95
C THR A 89 -2.87 -3.32 13.30
N PHE A 90 -3.63 -4.40 13.11
CA PHE A 90 -5.05 -4.42 13.50
C PHE A 90 -5.23 -4.35 15.02
N GLU A 91 -4.38 -5.01 15.81
CA GLU A 91 -4.43 -4.89 17.27
C GLU A 91 -4.11 -3.47 17.74
N ILE A 92 -3.15 -2.80 17.10
CA ILE A 92 -2.88 -1.37 17.34
C ILE A 92 -4.12 -0.54 17.00
N ILE A 93 -4.76 -0.78 15.85
CA ILE A 93 -5.97 -0.05 15.44
C ILE A 93 -7.11 -0.27 16.43
N LYS A 94 -7.37 -1.52 16.81
CA LYS A 94 -8.42 -1.90 17.76
C LYS A 94 -8.24 -1.23 19.13
N ARG A 95 -6.99 -1.16 19.61
CA ARG A 95 -6.66 -0.53 20.90
C ARG A 95 -6.70 0.99 20.83
N ASP A 96 -6.05 1.57 19.82
CA ASP A 96 -5.79 3.01 19.77
C ASP A 96 -6.92 3.79 19.07
N TYR A 97 -7.79 3.12 18.31
CA TYR A 97 -8.91 3.71 17.55
C TYR A 97 -10.18 2.84 17.62
N PRO A 98 -10.77 2.67 18.82
CA PRO A 98 -11.89 1.75 19.04
C PRO A 98 -13.13 2.08 18.20
N ASP A 99 -13.42 3.36 17.95
CA ASP A 99 -14.58 3.77 17.14
C ASP A 99 -14.44 3.34 15.66
N LEU A 100 -13.22 3.47 15.11
CA LEU A 100 -12.92 3.01 13.75
C LEU A 100 -12.98 1.49 13.66
N TRP A 101 -12.52 0.79 14.69
CA TRP A 101 -12.63 -0.65 14.78
C TRP A 101 -14.10 -1.10 14.86
N ALA A 102 -14.93 -0.45 15.68
CA ALA A 102 -16.35 -0.75 15.80
C ALA A 102 -17.07 -0.57 14.47
N MET A 103 -16.82 0.55 13.77
CA MET A 103 -17.35 0.79 12.43
C MET A 103 -16.94 -0.32 11.45
N TRP A 104 -15.68 -0.76 11.47
CA TRP A 104 -15.23 -1.86 10.62
C TRP A 104 -15.94 -3.18 10.93
N GLN A 105 -16.11 -3.51 12.22
CA GLN A 105 -16.81 -4.71 12.66
C GLN A 105 -18.28 -4.71 12.22
N GLU A 106 -18.95 -3.56 12.29
CA GLU A 106 -20.32 -3.38 11.80
C GLU A 106 -20.41 -3.64 10.28
N LYS A 107 -19.49 -3.05 9.50
CA LYS A 107 -19.44 -3.28 8.04
C LYS A 107 -19.20 -4.74 7.69
N LEU A 108 -18.32 -5.42 8.41
CA LEU A 108 -18.11 -6.86 8.23
C LEU A 108 -19.36 -7.67 8.61
N GLY A 109 -20.05 -7.31 9.70
CA GLY A 109 -21.30 -7.96 10.11
C GLY A 109 -22.37 -7.92 9.01
N HIS A 110 -22.67 -6.73 8.48
CA HIS A 110 -23.61 -6.58 7.37
C HIS A 110 -23.20 -7.37 6.12
N TRP A 111 -21.90 -7.44 5.82
CA TRP A 111 -21.40 -8.25 4.70
C TRP A 111 -21.61 -9.75 4.95
N MET A 112 -21.35 -10.23 6.17
CA MET A 112 -21.52 -11.62 6.54
C MET A 112 -22.98 -12.06 6.47
N GLU A 113 -23.90 -11.26 7.00
CA GLU A 113 -25.34 -11.51 6.93
C GLU A 113 -25.80 -11.62 5.47
N LYS A 114 -25.39 -10.66 4.63
CA LYS A 114 -25.74 -10.65 3.20
C LYS A 114 -25.23 -11.86 2.44
N ASN A 115 -24.08 -12.41 2.83
CA ASN A 115 -23.42 -13.52 2.12
C ASN A 115 -23.55 -14.86 2.88
N ASN A 116 -24.36 -14.92 3.94
CA ASN A 116 -24.56 -16.09 4.79
C ASN A 116 -23.23 -16.72 5.27
N LEU A 117 -22.31 -15.87 5.73
CA LEU A 117 -20.98 -16.26 6.18
C LEU A 117 -20.97 -16.57 7.68
N PRO A 118 -20.22 -17.60 8.12
CA PRO A 118 -20.15 -17.98 9.53
C PRO A 118 -19.23 -17.04 10.32
N GLU A 119 -19.37 -17.01 11.64
CA GLU A 119 -18.58 -16.12 12.52
C GLU A 119 -17.07 -16.39 12.43
N GLU A 120 -16.69 -17.64 12.20
CA GLU A 120 -15.30 -18.08 12.00
C GLU A 120 -14.62 -17.35 10.83
N TRP A 121 -15.39 -16.87 9.84
CA TRP A 121 -14.86 -16.10 8.72
C TRP A 121 -14.28 -14.76 9.20
N ARG A 122 -14.91 -14.13 10.18
CA ARG A 122 -14.46 -12.87 10.76
C ARG A 122 -13.32 -13.08 11.75
N THR A 123 -13.48 -14.03 12.67
CA THR A 123 -12.49 -14.27 13.73
C THR A 123 -11.15 -14.77 13.18
N ASN A 124 -11.17 -15.56 12.10
CA ASN A 124 -9.96 -15.99 11.39
C ASN A 124 -9.46 -14.97 10.35
N ALA A 125 -10.07 -13.78 10.29
CA ALA A 125 -9.75 -12.71 9.36
C ALA A 125 -9.74 -13.14 7.88
N LEU A 126 -10.64 -14.04 7.48
CA LEU A 126 -10.74 -14.56 6.11
C LEU A 126 -11.21 -13.49 5.11
N TRP A 127 -11.78 -12.39 5.58
CA TRP A 127 -12.07 -11.20 4.79
C TRP A 127 -10.85 -10.59 4.09
N ARG A 128 -9.64 -10.99 4.51
CA ARG A 128 -8.37 -10.56 3.90
C ARG A 128 -8.01 -11.33 2.63
N GLN A 129 -8.63 -12.48 2.40
CA GLN A 129 -8.30 -13.35 1.28
C GLN A 129 -9.32 -13.15 0.16
N ARG A 130 -8.82 -12.97 -1.07
CA ARG A 130 -9.60 -13.22 -2.28
C ARG A 130 -9.15 -14.56 -2.83
N GLY A 131 -10.09 -15.46 -3.15
CA GLY A 131 -9.75 -16.66 -3.91
C GLY A 131 -9.30 -16.25 -5.32
N GLY A 132 -8.00 -16.35 -5.60
CA GLY A 132 -7.40 -16.03 -6.89
C GLY A 132 -5.87 -16.00 -6.85
N GLU A 133 -5.24 -16.07 -8.01
CA GLU A 133 -3.78 -15.95 -8.13
C GLU A 133 -3.32 -14.50 -7.82
N ASP A 134 -2.23 -14.37 -7.06
CA ASP A 134 -1.64 -13.08 -6.75
C ASP A 134 -1.07 -12.43 -8.03
N ASP A 135 -1.70 -11.35 -8.51
CA ASP A 135 -1.18 -10.49 -9.59
C ASP A 135 0.04 -9.71 -9.09
N THR A 136 1.19 -10.39 -9.05
CA THR A 136 2.46 -9.86 -8.52
C THR A 136 3.28 -9.10 -9.55
N SER A 137 2.88 -9.01 -10.82
CA SER A 137 3.75 -8.46 -11.85
C SER A 137 3.22 -7.16 -12.46
N SER A 138 3.85 -6.06 -12.03
CA SER A 138 3.85 -4.81 -12.78
C SER A 138 5.15 -4.53 -13.53
N TYR A 139 6.02 -5.55 -13.59
CA TYR A 139 7.39 -5.42 -14.05
C TYR A 139 7.72 -6.40 -15.20
N THR A 140 6.76 -7.21 -15.64
CA THR A 140 6.75 -7.94 -16.91
C THR A 140 5.58 -7.49 -17.75
#